data_AF-A0A353D328-F1
#
_entry.id   AF-A0A353D328-F1
#
_cell.length_a   1.000
_cell.length_b   1.000
_cell.length_c   1.000
_cell.angle_alpha   90.00
_cell.angle_beta   90.00
_cell.angle_gamma   90.00
#
_symmetry.space_group_name_H-M   'P 1'
#
loop_
_entity.id
_entity.type
_entity.pdbx_description
1 polymer ?
#
loop_
_entity_poly.entity_id
_entity_poly.type
_entity_poly.pdbx_seq_one_letter_code
_entity_poly.pdbx_strand_id
1 'polypeptide(L)'
;MDFDQHQHYSPHIPSKSTVSIVMVKVLLALVPGIIAYIAFFGWGVLVNIIIASMVALISEATVVALRRQPVLPTLMDGSALVTAVLLALALPPHSTWWLIVVGTAFAIVIAKQLYGGLGY
;
A
#
# COMPACT_ATOMS: atom_id res chain seq x y z
N MET A 1 43.95 31.97 -20.00
CA MET A 1 43.32 31.78 -18.67
C MET A 1 42.13 30.88 -18.92
N ASP A 2 42.43 29.60 -19.13
CA ASP A 2 41.45 28.57 -19.43
C ASP A 2 40.79 28.18 -18.11
N PHE A 3 39.53 28.57 -17.97
CA PHE A 3 38.66 28.11 -16.89
C PHE A 3 37.67 27.08 -17.47
N ASP A 4 38.17 26.06 -18.16
CA ASP A 4 37.39 24.86 -18.45
C ASP A 4 37.32 24.01 -17.16
N GLN A 5 36.48 24.45 -16.22
CA GLN A 5 36.07 23.62 -15.10
C GLN A 5 35.22 22.48 -15.65
N HIS A 6 35.85 21.31 -15.77
CA HIS A 6 35.18 20.04 -15.99
C HIS A 6 34.08 19.85 -14.95
N GLN A 7 32.84 20.04 -15.38
CA GLN A 7 31.65 19.85 -14.56
C GLN A 7 31.48 18.35 -14.30
N HIS A 8 32.05 17.88 -13.19
CA HIS A 8 31.87 16.52 -12.70
C HIS A 8 30.44 16.40 -12.16
N TYR A 9 29.50 16.06 -13.03
CA TYR A 9 28.23 15.49 -12.58
C TYR A 9 28.57 14.19 -11.87
N SER A 10 28.38 14.16 -10.54
CA SER A 10 28.42 12.90 -9.79
C SER A 10 27.50 11.91 -10.52
N PRO A 11 27.98 10.71 -10.91
CA PRO A 11 27.15 9.68 -11.50
C PRO A 11 26.14 9.24 -10.45
N HIS A 12 24.99 9.90 -10.40
CA HIS A 12 23.85 9.44 -9.65
C HIS A 12 23.33 8.24 -10.44
N ILE A 13 23.92 7.07 -10.20
CA ILE A 13 23.39 5.79 -10.62
C ILE A 13 21.99 5.76 -10.00
N PRO A 14 20.90 5.92 -10.78
CA PRO A 14 19.58 5.83 -10.20
C PRO A 14 19.45 4.38 -9.74
N SER A 15 19.44 4.17 -8.43
CA SER A 15 19.16 2.86 -7.88
C SER A 15 17.81 2.43 -8.44
N LYS A 16 17.77 1.35 -9.21
CA LYS A 16 16.52 0.73 -9.73
C LYS A 16 15.66 0.11 -8.62
N SER A 17 15.72 0.64 -7.40
CA SER A 17 14.80 0.32 -6.31
C SER A 17 13.52 1.11 -6.54
N THR A 18 12.72 0.66 -7.48
CA THR A 18 11.34 1.13 -7.67
C THR A 18 10.57 0.90 -6.37
N VAL A 19 9.78 1.88 -5.95
CA VAL A 19 8.93 1.82 -4.73
C VAL A 19 8.16 0.49 -4.63
N SER A 20 7.66 0.00 -5.75
CA SER A 20 6.93 -1.26 -5.84
C SER A 20 7.76 -2.49 -5.41
N ILE A 21 9.09 -2.50 -5.62
CA ILE A 21 9.97 -3.57 -5.13
C ILE A 21 10.01 -3.57 -3.60
N VAL A 22 10.03 -2.39 -2.98
CA VAL A 22 10.00 -2.26 -1.51
C VAL A 22 8.64 -2.72 -0.97
N MET A 23 7.54 -2.30 -1.62
CA MET A 23 6.18 -2.72 -1.22
C MET A 23 6.00 -4.25 -1.29
N VAL A 24 6.49 -4.91 -2.34
CA VAL A 24 6.47 -6.38 -2.44
C VAL A 24 7.30 -7.04 -1.34
N LYS A 25 8.46 -6.48 -0.99
CA LYS A 25 9.28 -6.99 0.13
C LYS A 25 8.55 -6.88 1.47
N VAL A 26 7.84 -5.78 1.72
CA VAL A 26 7.02 -5.61 2.92
C VAL A 26 5.90 -6.65 2.96
N LEU A 27 5.22 -6.86 1.82
CA LEU A 27 4.18 -7.88 1.73
C LEU A 27 4.72 -9.29 2.00
N LEU A 28 5.90 -9.62 1.46
CA LEU A 28 6.60 -10.87 1.71
C LEU A 28 7.00 -11.03 3.18
N ALA A 29 7.49 -9.95 3.81
CA ALA A 29 7.82 -9.94 5.23
C ALA A 29 6.59 -10.09 6.13
N LEU A 30 5.42 -9.68 5.66
CA LEU A 30 4.14 -9.85 6.36
C LEU A 30 3.60 -11.28 6.29
N VAL A 31 3.98 -12.08 5.29
CA VAL A 31 3.51 -13.48 5.14
C VAL A 31 3.70 -14.31 6.42
N PRO A 32 4.90 -14.41 7.03
CA PRO A 32 5.07 -15.16 8.27
C PRO A 32 4.27 -14.55 9.44
N GLY A 33 4.10 -13.23 9.47
CA GLY A 33 3.27 -12.55 10.46
C GLY A 33 1.80 -12.92 10.35
N ILE A 34 1.25 -12.96 9.13
CA ILE A 34 -0.14 -13.36 8.86
C ILE A 34 -0.35 -14.84 9.23
N ILE A 35 0.63 -15.71 8.94
CA ILE A 35 0.56 -17.13 9.32
C ILE A 35 0.48 -17.28 10.84
N ALA A 36 1.33 -16.58 11.58
CA ALA A 36 1.27 -16.56 13.04
C ALA A 36 -0.09 -16.00 13.52
N TYR A 37 -0.57 -14.92 12.92
CA TYR A 37 -1.83 -14.28 13.29
C TYR A 37 -3.05 -15.22 13.10
N ILE A 38 -3.08 -15.98 12.00
CA ILE A 38 -4.10 -17.01 11.75
C ILE A 38 -3.98 -18.16 12.77
N ALA A 39 -2.76 -18.56 13.14
CA ALA A 39 -2.56 -19.64 14.11
C ALA A 39 -3.04 -19.28 15.52
N PHE A 40 -2.91 -18.01 15.93
CA PHE A 40 -3.34 -17.54 17.27
C PHE A 40 -4.84 -17.27 17.36
N PHE A 41 -5.46 -16.70 16.31
CA PHE A 41 -6.84 -16.21 16.37
C PHE A 41 -7.85 -17.02 15.55
N GLY A 42 -7.40 -17.97 14.73
CA GLY A 42 -8.25 -18.86 13.96
C GLY A 42 -8.78 -18.28 12.64
N TRP A 43 -9.79 -18.95 12.07
CA TRP A 43 -10.23 -18.72 10.68
C TRP A 43 -10.94 -17.37 10.45
N GLY A 44 -11.51 -16.76 11.49
CA GLY A 44 -12.23 -15.47 11.38
C GLY A 44 -11.35 -14.32 10.89
N VAL A 45 -10.06 -14.36 11.21
CA VAL A 45 -9.06 -13.36 10.78
C VAL A 45 -8.91 -13.33 9.27
N LEU A 46 -8.98 -14.51 8.64
CA LEU A 46 -8.77 -14.66 7.21
C LEU A 46 -9.88 -13.95 6.41
N VAL A 47 -11.12 -14.06 6.89
CA VAL A 47 -12.28 -13.33 6.33
C VAL A 47 -12.08 -11.82 6.46
N ASN A 48 -11.63 -11.35 7.62
CA ASN A 48 -11.37 -9.94 7.87
C ASN A 48 -10.27 -9.37 6.95
N ILE A 49 -9.17 -10.10 6.76
CA ILE A 49 -8.08 -9.70 5.85
C ILE A 49 -8.58 -9.64 4.39
N ILE A 50 -9.39 -10.62 3.97
CA ILE A 50 -9.98 -10.64 2.62
C ILE A 50 -10.88 -9.43 2.42
N ILE A 51 -11.79 -9.14 3.37
CA ILE A 51 -12.69 -7.99 3.30
C ILE A 51 -11.89 -6.69 3.27
N ALA A 52 -10.90 -6.52 4.17
CA ALA A 52 -10.04 -5.35 4.21
C ALA A 52 -9.34 -5.11 2.87
N SER A 53 -8.77 -6.17 2.29
CA SER A 53 -8.04 -6.12 1.02
C SER A 53 -8.98 -5.77 -0.15
N MET A 54 -10.16 -6.39 -0.20
CA MET A 54 -11.18 -6.09 -1.21
C MET A 54 -11.65 -4.64 -1.13
N VAL A 55 -11.99 -4.15 0.07
CA VAL A 55 -12.42 -2.77 0.27
C VAL A 55 -11.33 -1.78 -0.10
N ALA A 56 -10.08 -2.06 0.25
CA ALA A 56 -8.97 -1.19 -0.10
C ALA A 56 -8.75 -1.10 -1.62
N LEU A 57 -8.80 -2.24 -2.33
CA LEU A 57 -8.69 -2.28 -3.79
C LEU A 57 -9.87 -1.57 -4.46
N ILE A 58 -11.10 -1.80 -4.00
CA ILE A 58 -12.30 -1.12 -4.54
C ILE A 58 -12.21 0.38 -4.28
N SER A 59 -11.86 0.79 -3.07
CA SER A 59 -11.76 2.20 -2.69
C SER A 59 -10.69 2.91 -3.52
N GLU A 60 -9.52 2.29 -3.67
CA GLU A 60 -8.45 2.82 -4.50
C GLU A 60 -8.87 2.92 -5.96
N ALA A 61 -9.39 1.83 -6.53
CA ALA A 61 -9.88 1.82 -7.91
C ALA A 61 -10.96 2.89 -8.15
N THR A 62 -11.89 3.04 -7.20
CA THR A 62 -12.97 4.04 -7.27
C THR A 62 -12.39 5.45 -7.31
N VAL A 63 -11.46 5.79 -6.42
CA VAL A 63 -10.94 7.16 -6.39
C VAL A 63 -9.99 7.44 -7.55
N VAL A 64 -9.19 6.47 -7.98
CA VAL A 64 -8.32 6.62 -9.17
C VAL A 64 -9.18 6.79 -10.44
N ALA A 65 -10.27 6.02 -10.56
CA ALA A 65 -11.25 6.21 -11.63
C ALA A 65 -11.91 7.59 -11.58
N LEU A 66 -12.26 8.09 -10.38
CA LEU A 66 -12.81 9.44 -10.20
C LEU A 66 -11.79 10.53 -10.59
N ARG A 67 -10.50 10.30 -10.37
CA ARG A 67 -9.40 11.19 -10.78
C ARG A 67 -9.00 11.07 -12.26
N ARG A 68 -9.66 10.19 -13.03
CA ARG A 68 -9.33 9.90 -14.45
C ARG A 68 -7.87 9.53 -14.68
N GLN A 69 -7.19 8.98 -13.67
CA GLN A 69 -5.83 8.50 -13.79
C GLN A 69 -5.81 7.02 -14.18
N PRO A 70 -4.72 6.52 -14.80
CA PRO A 70 -4.64 5.11 -15.18
C PRO A 70 -4.65 4.24 -13.90
N VAL A 71 -5.66 3.37 -13.81
CA VAL A 71 -5.92 2.54 -12.62
C VAL A 71 -4.83 1.46 -12.44
N LEU A 72 -4.32 0.92 -13.55
CA LEU A 72 -3.32 -0.16 -13.55
C LEU A 72 -1.99 0.21 -12.85
N PRO A 73 -1.32 1.32 -13.19
CA PRO A 73 -0.07 1.73 -12.50
C PRO A 73 -0.24 1.95 -11.01
N THR A 74 -1.36 2.54 -10.57
CA THR A 74 -1.60 2.83 -9.15
C THR A 74 -1.87 1.57 -8.34
N LEU A 75 -2.62 0.62 -8.90
CA LEU A 75 -2.85 -0.68 -8.25
C LEU A 75 -1.58 -1.54 -8.22
N MET A 76 -0.73 -1.44 -9.25
CA MET A 76 0.52 -2.19 -9.33
C MET A 76 1.59 -1.75 -8.33
N ASP A 77 1.43 -0.58 -7.70
CA ASP A 77 2.36 -0.14 -6.66
C ASP A 77 2.20 -0.93 -5.34
N GLY A 78 1.06 -1.61 -5.13
CA GLY A 78 0.84 -2.50 -3.99
C GLY A 78 0.72 -1.81 -2.62
N SER A 79 0.89 -0.48 -2.57
CA SER A 79 0.85 0.32 -1.34
C SER A 79 -0.54 0.34 -0.68
N ALA A 80 -1.63 0.27 -1.44
CA ALA A 80 -2.97 0.12 -0.84
C ALA A 80 -3.17 -1.24 -0.16
N LEU A 81 -2.66 -2.31 -0.77
CA LEU A 81 -2.73 -3.65 -0.19
C LEU A 81 -1.93 -3.73 1.11
N VAL A 82 -0.70 -3.19 1.12
CA VAL A 82 0.12 -3.11 2.34
C VAL A 82 -0.60 -2.32 3.42
N THR A 83 -1.17 -1.16 3.09
CA THR A 83 -1.92 -0.33 4.05
C THR A 83 -3.11 -1.09 4.63
N ALA A 84 -3.88 -1.79 3.79
CA ALA A 84 -5.04 -2.58 4.20
C ALA A 84 -4.65 -3.73 5.14
N VAL A 85 -3.59 -4.46 4.79
CA VAL A 85 -3.10 -5.59 5.58
C VAL A 85 -2.56 -5.11 6.93
N LEU A 86 -1.77 -4.04 6.95
CA LEU A 86 -1.27 -3.46 8.20
C LEU A 86 -2.42 -2.97 9.10
N LEU A 87 -3.43 -2.33 8.53
CA LEU A 87 -4.60 -1.88 9.28
C LEU A 87 -5.41 -3.07 9.84
N ALA A 88 -5.60 -4.11 9.03
CA ALA A 88 -6.31 -5.33 9.45
C ALA A 88 -5.56 -6.08 10.57
N LEU A 89 -4.21 -6.08 10.54
CA LEU A 89 -3.38 -6.65 11.59
C LEU A 89 -3.32 -5.77 12.85
N ALA A 90 -3.41 -4.45 12.70
CA ALA A 90 -3.42 -3.51 13.82
C ALA A 90 -4.74 -3.54 14.62
N LEU A 91 -5.83 -3.98 14.00
CA LEU A 91 -7.13 -4.09 14.65
C LEU A 91 -7.31 -5.48 15.30
N PRO A 92 -7.98 -5.54 16.48
CA PRO A 92 -8.33 -6.81 17.10
C PRO A 92 -9.15 -7.67 16.13
N PRO A 93 -8.90 -8.98 16.02
CA PRO A 93 -9.58 -9.85 15.07
C PRO A 93 -11.04 -10.14 15.44
N HIS A 94 -11.41 -9.87 16.70
CA HIS A 94 -12.80 -9.87 17.18
C HIS A 94 -13.56 -8.59 16.81
N SER A 95 -12.94 -7.65 16.10
CA SER A 95 -13.59 -6.43 15.69
C SER A 95 -14.66 -6.71 14.63
N THR A 96 -15.78 -6.01 14.75
CA THR A 96 -16.91 -6.20 13.84
C THR A 96 -16.52 -5.81 12.41
N TRP A 97 -16.93 -6.60 11.43
CA TRP A 97 -16.55 -6.44 10.01
C TRP A 97 -16.74 -5.01 9.45
N TRP A 98 -17.76 -4.26 9.91
CA TRP A 98 -17.99 -2.88 9.47
C TRP A 98 -16.87 -1.91 9.86
N LEU A 99 -16.21 -2.11 11.01
CA LEU A 99 -15.10 -1.26 11.44
C LEU A 99 -13.91 -1.37 10.50
N ILE A 100 -13.63 -2.58 10.03
CA ILE A 100 -12.56 -2.83 9.06
C ILE A 100 -12.91 -2.12 7.75
N VAL A 101 -14.14 -2.29 7.24
CA VAL A 101 -14.59 -1.65 5.98
C VAL A 101 -14.46 -0.14 6.05
N VAL A 102 -14.99 0.49 7.11
CA VAL A 102 -14.95 1.95 7.25
C VAL A 102 -13.53 2.44 7.47
N GLY A 103 -12.73 1.71 8.27
CA GLY A 103 -11.33 2.03 8.53
C GLY A 103 -10.47 1.98 7.27
N THR A 104 -10.56 0.91 6.46
CA THR A 104 -9.80 0.81 5.21
C THR A 104 -10.29 1.82 4.19
N ALA A 105 -11.59 2.02 4.03
CA ALA A 105 -12.12 3.04 3.12
C ALA A 105 -11.61 4.44 3.52
N PHE A 106 -11.66 4.78 4.81
CA PHE A 106 -11.14 6.05 5.31
C PHE A 106 -9.62 6.17 5.10
N ALA A 107 -8.85 5.13 5.41
CA ALA A 107 -7.40 5.16 5.19
C ALA A 107 -7.04 5.37 3.71
N ILE A 108 -7.71 4.68 2.79
CA ILE A 108 -7.43 4.83 1.36
C ILE A 108 -7.91 6.17 0.82
N VAL A 109 -9.13 6.60 1.16
CA VAL A 109 -9.67 7.87 0.68
C VAL A 109 -8.95 9.04 1.33
N ILE A 110 -8.88 9.13 2.65
CA ILE A 110 -8.31 10.30 3.33
C ILE A 110 -6.79 10.26 3.31
N ALA A 111 -6.15 9.18 3.77
CA ALA A 111 -4.69 9.18 3.89
C ALA A 111 -4.00 9.20 2.52
N LYS A 112 -4.52 8.47 1.53
CA LYS A 112 -3.88 8.43 0.20
C LYS A 112 -4.30 9.59 -0.71
N GLN A 113 -5.56 10.01 -0.67
CA GLN A 113 -6.05 11.02 -1.62
C GLN A 113 -5.81 12.46 -1.18
N LEU A 114 -5.76 12.73 0.13
CA LEU A 114 -5.36 14.06 0.61
C LEU A 114 -3.87 14.33 0.36
N TYR A 115 -3.03 13.31 0.44
CA TYR A 115 -1.60 13.41 0.14
C TYR A 115 -1.29 13.39 -1.37
N GLY A 116 -2.32 13.44 -2.23
CA GLY A 116 -2.16 13.68 -3.67
C GLY A 116 -2.07 12.44 -4.56
N GLY A 117 -2.03 11.23 -3.99
CA GLY A 117 -1.67 10.02 -4.73
C GLY A 117 -0.21 10.08 -5.22
N LEU A 118 0.41 8.94 -5.52
CA LEU A 118 1.80 8.85 -6.01
C LEU A 118 1.92 9.35 -7.47
N GLY A 119 1.34 10.51 -7.77
CA GLY A 119 1.17 11.10 -9.09
C GLY A 119 1.54 12.59 -9.16
N TYR A 120 2.42 13.06 -8.27
CA TYR A 120 3.25 14.26 -8.49
C TYR A 120 4.72 13.91 -8.21
#